data_AF-A0A0S4TNN4-F1
#
_entry.id   AF-A0A0S4TNN4-F1
#
_cell.length_a   1.000
_cell.length_b   1.000
_cell.length_c   1.000
_cell.angle_alpha   90.00
_cell.angle_beta   90.00
_cell.angle_gamma   90.00
#
_symmetry.space_group_name_H-M   'P 1'
#
loop_
_entity.id
_entity.type
_entity.pdbx_description
1 polymer ?
#
loop_
_entity_poly.entity_id
_entity_poly.type
_entity_poly.pdbx_seq_one_letter_code
_entity_poly.pdbx_strand_id
1 'polypeptide(L)'
;MKAVTRSSVYSPGPVGLAAATDTDTTNRRPEPRGNMPPGKSSAGGPLDGLRKTGLGVVLPRTIQRPATEGPGAAGRILPRARPTSPDAVRRALLNAFWGSHGAPDYAEQLLLNRLRSHKPAVPLPCILFTDPNKDPDDVVAFTLGKPLQMFGLANLTQAVATLGERDVRARRAGVAKGVFDQLDLPKVRVTVGRDYTIKPQHAKDHAKFLDQGEALHVELEPEASNEDSVAALLDSLAQAKAPVTLVVIAGMTDPSALITADPELVKQKVGRVVIMGGVEPEKDAKGFVLPDKRAYNNMTDFDAACDFYHCVQELGIPLRIVTREAAYRAAVPRTFYEDAAQSGHPVGHYLKDVQKHALNALWDGIDRGLIPKLDKAWFFDTFIDHPANGPSDAAAWAARNQPFDAIWEQVVRLNLYDPMTLLAAVPESAQMLFRPKSVQDEGRGPVEVIGADEVHCPSDARQLMSGLLKVALADPPGSR
;
A
#
# COMPACT_ATOMS: atom_id res chain seq x y z
N MET A 1 -21.44 65.40 24.32
CA MET A 1 -21.45 66.53 23.33
C MET A 1 -21.07 65.98 21.97
N LYS A 2 -21.61 66.53 20.86
CA LYS A 2 -21.16 66.49 19.42
C LYS A 2 -20.49 65.16 18.91
N ALA A 3 -21.01 64.37 17.95
CA ALA A 3 -21.54 64.64 16.57
C ALA A 3 -20.47 65.26 15.63
N VAL A 4 -20.20 64.84 14.37
CA VAL A 4 -20.98 64.67 13.10
C VAL A 4 -20.04 63.93 12.07
N THR A 5 -20.33 63.31 10.90
CA THR A 5 -21.48 63.06 9.95
C THR A 5 -21.82 61.52 9.88
N ARG A 6 -22.30 60.75 8.86
CA ARG A 6 -22.58 60.77 7.38
C ARG A 6 -21.34 60.76 6.43
N SER A 7 -21.35 60.31 5.15
CA SER A 7 -22.37 59.81 4.17
C SER A 7 -21.67 59.07 2.98
N SER A 8 -22.25 58.31 2.03
CA SER A 8 -23.47 57.43 1.97
C SER A 8 -23.70 56.78 0.56
N VAL A 9 -23.87 55.44 0.49
CA VAL A 9 -24.67 54.61 -0.50
C VAL A 9 -24.29 54.60 -2.01
N TYR A 10 -23.96 53.41 -2.59
CA TYR A 10 -24.74 52.72 -3.66
C TYR A 10 -24.14 51.38 -4.17
N SER A 11 -25.00 50.47 -4.63
CA SER A 11 -24.73 49.34 -5.55
C SER A 11 -25.98 49.16 -6.42
N PRO A 12 -25.90 48.78 -7.72
CA PRO A 12 -26.13 47.36 -8.06
C PRO A 12 -25.55 46.84 -9.40
N GLY A 13 -25.41 45.50 -9.48
CA GLY A 13 -25.92 44.72 -10.63
C GLY A 13 -25.00 44.46 -11.86
N PRO A 14 -25.32 43.45 -12.70
CA PRO A 14 -24.40 42.94 -13.74
C PRO A 14 -24.92 42.98 -15.20
N VAL A 15 -23.99 42.91 -16.16
CA VAL A 15 -24.16 42.72 -17.63
C VAL A 15 -22.89 41.97 -18.11
N GLY A 16 -22.83 41.14 -19.17
CA GLY A 16 -23.81 40.65 -20.16
C GLY A 16 -23.09 40.28 -21.47
N LEU A 17 -23.61 39.32 -22.24
CA LEU A 17 -22.89 38.64 -23.35
C LEU A 17 -22.56 39.51 -24.58
N ALA A 18 -21.37 39.31 -25.16
CA ALA A 18 -21.09 39.18 -26.60
C ALA A 18 -19.69 38.52 -26.76
N ALA A 19 -19.39 37.54 -27.63
CA ALA A 19 -19.85 37.18 -28.97
C ALA A 19 -19.30 38.09 -30.10
N ALA A 20 -18.28 37.61 -30.81
CA ALA A 20 -17.75 38.20 -32.04
C ALA A 20 -17.39 37.08 -33.04
N THR A 21 -17.68 37.30 -34.31
CA THR A 21 -17.49 36.35 -35.42
C THR A 21 -16.95 37.08 -36.64
N ASP A 22 -15.96 36.50 -37.31
CA ASP A 22 -15.64 36.68 -38.73
C ASP A 22 -15.16 35.29 -39.21
N THR A 23 -15.80 34.59 -40.16
CA THR A 23 -15.84 34.81 -41.63
C THR A 23 -14.44 34.91 -42.25
N ASP A 24 -14.04 33.99 -43.11
CA ASP A 24 -14.55 33.96 -44.49
C ASP A 24 -14.75 32.55 -45.09
N THR A 25 -15.31 32.46 -46.30
CA THR A 25 -15.72 31.24 -46.99
C THR A 25 -15.30 31.24 -48.46
N THR A 26 -14.92 30.08 -49.03
CA THR A 26 -15.04 29.85 -50.48
C THR A 26 -15.43 28.41 -50.79
N ASN A 27 -16.41 28.25 -51.70
CA ASN A 27 -16.91 26.97 -52.17
C ASN A 27 -16.14 26.47 -53.41
N ARG A 28 -15.91 25.14 -53.51
CA ARG A 28 -15.96 24.42 -54.79
C ARG A 28 -16.63 23.04 -54.61
N ARG A 29 -17.41 22.63 -55.62
CA ARG A 29 -18.11 21.34 -55.69
C ARG A 29 -17.26 20.27 -56.43
N PRO A 30 -17.60 18.97 -56.29
CA PRO A 30 -16.73 17.86 -56.71
C PRO A 30 -16.96 17.39 -58.16
N GLU A 31 -16.02 16.57 -58.65
CA GLU A 31 -16.17 15.52 -59.69
C GLU A 31 -15.07 14.43 -59.42
N PRO A 32 -15.18 13.18 -59.94
CA PRO A 32 -14.54 12.02 -59.31
C PRO A 32 -13.38 11.35 -60.09
N ARG A 33 -12.62 10.50 -59.36
CA ARG A 33 -11.83 9.30 -59.73
C ARG A 33 -10.59 9.20 -58.79
N GLY A 34 -10.11 8.03 -58.38
CA GLY A 34 -10.56 6.66 -58.67
C GLY A 34 -9.98 5.62 -57.70
N ASN A 35 -10.22 4.34 -57.96
CA ASN A 35 -9.91 3.23 -57.05
C ASN A 35 -8.42 3.06 -56.72
N MET A 36 -8.10 2.82 -55.45
CA MET A 36 -6.89 2.10 -54.99
C MET A 36 -7.20 1.34 -53.67
N PRO A 37 -6.43 0.29 -53.34
CA PRO A 37 -6.87 -0.77 -52.40
C PRO A 37 -6.78 -0.38 -50.91
N PRO A 38 -7.48 -1.10 -50.01
CA PRO A 38 -7.49 -0.81 -48.58
C PRO A 38 -6.11 -0.99 -47.94
N GLY A 39 -5.52 0.12 -47.48
CA GLY A 39 -4.34 0.10 -46.62
C GLY A 39 -4.64 -0.57 -45.28
N LYS A 40 -3.75 -1.44 -44.81
CA LYS A 40 -3.89 -2.12 -43.53
C LYS A 40 -3.77 -1.12 -42.38
N SER A 41 -4.79 -1.05 -41.52
CA SER A 41 -4.65 -0.36 -40.23
C SER A 41 -3.68 -1.13 -39.33
N SER A 42 -2.55 -0.51 -38.99
CA SER A 42 -1.55 -1.10 -38.10
C SER A 42 -1.83 -0.72 -36.65
N ALA A 43 -2.82 -1.39 -36.05
CA ALA A 43 -3.09 -1.30 -34.62
C ALA A 43 -1.99 -2.03 -33.82
N GLY A 44 -0.88 -1.34 -33.54
CA GLY A 44 0.21 -1.86 -32.74
C GLY A 44 -0.14 -1.92 -31.24
N GLY A 45 -0.26 -3.12 -30.70
CA GLY A 45 -0.37 -3.33 -29.25
C GLY A 45 0.97 -3.10 -28.52
N PRO A 46 0.96 -2.82 -27.20
CA PRO A 46 2.13 -2.36 -26.45
C PRO A 46 3.11 -3.50 -26.06
N LEU A 47 3.65 -4.24 -27.04
CA LEU A 47 4.69 -5.27 -26.83
C LEU A 47 5.86 -5.25 -27.83
N ASP A 48 5.81 -4.48 -28.92
CA ASP A 48 6.80 -4.54 -30.02
C ASP A 48 8.15 -3.83 -29.71
N GLY A 49 8.49 -3.65 -28.43
CA GLY A 49 9.71 -3.00 -27.96
C GLY A 49 10.89 -3.93 -27.62
N LEU A 50 10.67 -5.25 -27.53
CA LEU A 50 11.62 -6.20 -26.90
C LEU A 50 12.31 -7.18 -27.86
N ARG A 51 12.90 -6.66 -28.96
CA ARG A 51 13.82 -7.44 -29.83
C ARG A 51 14.98 -6.63 -30.41
N LYS A 52 16.00 -6.28 -29.61
CA LYS A 52 17.33 -5.84 -30.14
C LYS A 52 18.52 -5.80 -29.15
N THR A 53 18.76 -6.89 -28.41
CA THR A 53 20.07 -7.14 -27.76
C THR A 53 20.54 -8.56 -28.06
N GLY A 54 21.50 -8.71 -28.96
CA GLY A 54 22.04 -10.00 -29.38
C GLY A 54 23.17 -10.47 -28.47
N LEU A 55 22.91 -11.45 -27.62
CA LEU A 55 23.93 -12.24 -26.90
C LEU A 55 23.55 -13.73 -27.00
N GLY A 56 24.54 -14.57 -27.31
CA GLY A 56 24.31 -15.95 -27.73
C GLY A 56 23.97 -16.91 -26.59
N VAL A 57 22.94 -17.73 -26.78
CA VAL A 57 22.59 -18.82 -25.83
C VAL A 57 23.52 -20.01 -26.04
N VAL A 58 24.40 -20.27 -25.08
CA VAL A 58 25.12 -21.55 -24.97
C VAL A 58 24.28 -22.50 -24.11
N LEU A 59 23.76 -23.56 -24.72
CA LEU A 59 22.97 -24.59 -24.02
C LEU A 59 23.87 -25.53 -23.20
N PRO A 60 23.67 -25.67 -21.88
CA PRO A 60 24.26 -26.76 -21.11
C PRO A 60 23.69 -28.11 -21.55
N ARG A 61 24.52 -29.16 -21.54
CA ARG A 61 24.12 -30.52 -21.93
C ARG A 61 23.23 -31.18 -20.88
N THR A 62 22.47 -32.17 -21.34
CA THR A 62 21.71 -33.13 -20.55
C THR A 62 22.52 -33.73 -19.40
N ILE A 63 22.05 -33.51 -18.17
CA ILE A 63 22.50 -34.25 -16.99
C ILE A 63 21.70 -35.56 -16.91
N GLN A 64 22.40 -36.68 -16.71
CA GLN A 64 21.81 -38.02 -16.67
C GLN A 64 21.07 -38.27 -15.35
N ARG A 65 20.00 -39.08 -15.40
CA ARG A 65 19.41 -39.68 -14.19
C ARG A 65 20.37 -40.73 -13.60
N PRO A 66 20.64 -40.71 -12.29
CA PRO A 66 21.18 -41.88 -11.58
C PRO A 66 20.20 -43.07 -11.64
N ALA A 67 20.72 -44.27 -11.39
CA ALA A 67 19.97 -45.52 -11.53
C ALA A 67 18.96 -45.78 -10.38
N THR A 68 18.07 -46.73 -10.62
CA THR A 68 17.15 -47.30 -9.63
C THR A 68 17.91 -48.18 -8.62
N GLU A 69 17.83 -47.87 -7.33
CA GLU A 69 18.14 -48.84 -6.26
C GLU A 69 16.86 -49.51 -5.74
N GLY A 70 16.99 -50.75 -5.26
CA GLY A 70 15.87 -51.62 -4.90
C GLY A 70 15.33 -51.43 -3.46
N PRO A 71 14.19 -52.07 -3.13
CA PRO A 71 13.58 -51.96 -1.81
C PRO A 71 14.35 -52.78 -0.76
N GLY A 72 15.14 -52.11 0.11
CA GLY A 72 16.05 -52.85 0.99
C GLY A 72 16.69 -52.13 2.19
N ALA A 73 16.11 -51.06 2.74
CA ALA A 73 16.66 -50.40 3.93
C ALA A 73 15.58 -49.92 4.92
N ALA A 74 15.44 -50.61 6.06
CA ALA A 74 14.50 -50.23 7.12
C ALA A 74 15.06 -49.06 7.96
N GLY A 75 14.74 -47.83 7.56
CA GLY A 75 15.10 -46.63 8.31
C GLY A 75 14.51 -46.64 9.73
N ARG A 76 15.36 -46.44 10.75
CA ARG A 76 14.92 -46.32 12.15
C ARG A 76 14.04 -45.07 12.33
N ILE A 77 12.73 -45.26 12.38
CA ILE A 77 11.78 -44.21 12.76
C ILE A 77 12.04 -43.84 14.23
N LEU A 78 12.60 -42.65 14.45
CA LEU A 78 12.58 -42.03 15.78
C LEU A 78 11.13 -41.85 16.22
N PRO A 79 10.72 -42.34 17.42
CA PRO A 79 9.34 -42.27 17.84
C PRO A 79 8.92 -40.81 18.02
N ARG A 80 7.99 -40.33 17.19
CA ARG A 80 7.24 -39.09 17.46
C ARG A 80 6.67 -39.19 18.88
N ALA A 81 7.03 -38.23 19.73
CA ALA A 81 6.51 -38.16 21.08
C ALA A 81 4.97 -38.14 21.04
N ARG A 82 4.32 -39.13 21.68
CA ARG A 82 2.86 -39.15 21.78
C ARG A 82 2.41 -37.96 22.63
N PRO A 83 1.30 -37.27 22.30
CA PRO A 83 0.75 -36.22 23.15
C PRO A 83 0.41 -36.82 24.52
N THR A 84 1.04 -36.32 25.59
CA THR A 84 1.02 -36.94 26.92
C THR A 84 -0.18 -36.56 27.79
N SER A 85 -1.08 -35.68 27.31
CA SER A 85 -2.32 -35.32 28.00
C SER A 85 -3.54 -35.35 27.07
N PRO A 86 -4.76 -35.56 27.61
CA PRO A 86 -6.00 -35.45 26.84
C PRO A 86 -6.13 -34.11 26.10
N ASP A 87 -5.67 -32.99 26.68
CA ASP A 87 -5.72 -31.67 26.04
C ASP A 87 -4.72 -31.50 24.89
N ALA A 88 -3.63 -32.26 24.91
CA ALA A 88 -2.68 -32.29 23.80
C ALA A 88 -3.24 -33.14 22.65
N VAL A 89 -3.91 -34.26 22.96
CA VAL A 89 -4.66 -35.05 21.96
C VAL A 89 -5.84 -34.25 21.40
N ARG A 90 -6.62 -33.56 22.24
CA ARG A 90 -7.76 -32.72 21.84
C ARG A 90 -7.32 -31.57 20.94
N ARG A 91 -6.22 -30.86 21.25
CA ARG A 91 -5.65 -29.83 20.37
C ARG A 91 -5.13 -30.39 19.05
N ALA A 92 -4.44 -31.53 19.07
CA ALA A 92 -3.99 -32.19 17.85
C ALA A 92 -5.17 -32.60 16.95
N LEU A 93 -6.26 -33.11 17.53
CA LEU A 93 -7.48 -33.47 16.79
C LEU A 93 -8.24 -32.24 16.28
N LEU A 94 -8.36 -31.16 17.07
CA LEU A 94 -9.00 -29.91 16.64
C LEU A 94 -8.27 -29.32 15.43
N ASN A 95 -6.94 -29.16 15.53
CA ASN A 95 -6.13 -28.65 14.42
C ASN A 95 -6.17 -29.56 13.18
N ALA A 96 -6.30 -30.89 13.36
CA ALA A 96 -6.33 -31.86 12.26
C ALA A 96 -7.69 -32.04 11.59
N PHE A 97 -8.81 -31.80 12.28
CA PHE A 97 -10.17 -32.00 11.74
C PHE A 97 -10.86 -30.71 11.28
N TRP A 98 -10.60 -29.58 11.94
CA TRP A 98 -11.26 -28.31 11.63
C TRP A 98 -10.37 -27.37 10.80
N GLY A 99 -9.06 -27.62 10.76
CA GLY A 99 -8.09 -26.58 10.46
C GLY A 99 -8.05 -25.55 11.59
N SER A 100 -6.90 -24.91 11.79
CA SER A 100 -6.81 -23.78 12.70
C SER A 100 -7.22 -22.50 11.98
N HIS A 101 -8.53 -22.35 11.71
CA HIS A 101 -9.11 -21.09 11.25
C HIS A 101 -8.63 -19.95 12.16
N GLY A 102 -7.89 -18.99 11.60
CA GLY A 102 -7.26 -17.88 12.32
C GLY A 102 -5.85 -18.10 12.89
N ALA A 103 -5.21 -19.28 12.76
CA ALA A 103 -3.82 -19.48 13.20
C ALA A 103 -2.87 -19.85 12.03
N PRO A 104 -1.57 -19.49 12.10
CA PRO A 104 -0.61 -19.74 11.02
C PRO A 104 -0.44 -21.22 10.66
N ASP A 105 -0.34 -21.51 9.36
CA ASP A 105 0.05 -22.83 8.83
C ASP A 105 1.55 -23.13 9.03
N TYR A 106 2.01 -24.31 8.59
CA TYR A 106 3.41 -24.71 8.76
C TYR A 106 4.43 -23.83 8.01
N ALA A 107 4.10 -23.34 6.81
CA ALA A 107 4.96 -22.47 6.02
C ALA A 107 4.95 -21.03 6.57
N GLU A 108 3.76 -20.51 6.90
CA GLU A 108 3.58 -19.24 7.60
C GLU A 108 4.37 -19.23 8.92
N GLN A 109 4.26 -20.30 9.72
CA GLN A 109 4.96 -20.45 10.99
C GLN A 109 6.49 -20.59 10.82
N LEU A 110 6.97 -21.22 9.74
CA LEU A 110 8.40 -21.29 9.42
C LEU A 110 8.97 -19.90 9.10
N LEU A 111 8.25 -19.10 8.31
CA LEU A 111 8.64 -17.73 7.97
C LEU A 111 8.61 -16.80 9.20
N LEU A 112 7.56 -16.90 10.04
CA LEU A 112 7.48 -16.19 11.31
C LEU A 112 8.66 -16.54 12.24
N ASN A 113 9.08 -17.81 12.27
CA ASN A 113 10.24 -18.24 13.07
C ASN A 113 11.57 -17.72 12.51
N ARG A 114 11.75 -17.70 11.17
CA ARG A 114 12.92 -17.13 10.49
C ARG A 114 13.03 -15.61 10.68
N LEU A 115 11.89 -14.91 10.73
CA LEU A 115 11.84 -13.48 11.03
C LEU A 115 12.26 -13.21 12.48
N ARG A 116 11.73 -13.98 13.45
CA ARG A 116 12.06 -13.88 14.87
C ARG A 116 13.52 -14.22 15.19
N SER A 117 14.17 -15.11 14.43
CA SER A 117 15.53 -15.57 14.74
C SER A 117 16.63 -14.52 14.54
N HIS A 118 16.31 -13.38 13.92
CA HIS A 118 17.24 -12.28 13.64
C HIS A 118 16.90 -11.00 14.44
N LYS A 119 16.12 -11.13 15.51
CA LYS A 119 15.63 -10.01 16.33
C LYS A 119 16.77 -9.05 16.75
N PRO A 120 16.64 -7.73 16.56
CA PRO A 120 17.62 -6.75 17.00
C PRO A 120 17.63 -6.59 18.54
N ALA A 121 18.76 -6.11 19.08
CA ALA A 121 18.91 -5.89 20.52
C ALA A 121 17.97 -4.78 21.07
N VAL A 122 17.57 -3.85 20.21
CA VAL A 122 16.57 -2.80 20.48
C VAL A 122 15.58 -2.82 19.31
N PRO A 123 14.25 -2.89 19.54
CA PRO A 123 13.26 -2.80 18.46
C PRO A 123 13.36 -1.45 17.73
N LEU A 124 13.25 -1.46 16.42
CA LEU A 124 13.35 -0.26 15.57
C LEU A 124 12.17 0.70 15.85
N PRO A 125 12.41 1.94 16.32
CA PRO A 125 11.34 2.92 16.48
C PRO A 125 10.81 3.35 15.11
N CYS A 126 9.49 3.27 14.91
CA CYS A 126 8.83 3.62 13.67
C CYS A 126 7.77 4.71 13.88
N ILE A 127 7.83 5.75 13.07
CA ILE A 127 6.78 6.78 12.93
C ILE A 127 6.06 6.55 11.61
N LEU A 128 4.73 6.51 11.64
CA LEU A 128 3.89 6.29 10.46
C LEU A 128 3.25 7.60 9.98
N PHE A 129 3.14 7.77 8.66
CA PHE A 129 2.36 8.84 8.02
C PHE A 129 1.39 8.18 7.03
N THR A 130 0.08 8.39 7.22
CA THR A 130 -0.97 7.40 6.85
C THR A 130 -2.31 8.08 6.52
N ASP A 131 -3.15 7.49 5.65
CA ASP A 131 -4.48 8.03 5.26
C ASP A 131 -5.64 7.02 5.36
N PRO A 132 -5.81 6.34 6.52
CA PRO A 132 -6.66 5.16 6.67
C PRO A 132 -8.13 5.42 6.34
N ASN A 133 -8.84 4.33 6.06
CA ASN A 133 -10.26 4.31 5.75
C ASN A 133 -10.66 5.05 4.45
N LYS A 134 -9.69 5.30 3.56
CA LYS A 134 -9.94 5.47 2.11
C LYS A 134 -10.17 4.12 1.44
N ASP A 135 -9.44 3.11 1.89
CA ASP A 135 -9.37 1.72 1.43
C ASP A 135 -8.69 0.89 2.58
N PRO A 136 -8.35 -0.41 2.44
CA PRO A 136 -7.94 -1.21 3.60
C PRO A 136 -6.46 -1.10 3.98
N ASP A 137 -5.60 -0.53 3.13
CA ASP A 137 -4.17 -0.90 3.10
C ASP A 137 -3.37 -0.42 4.34
N ASP A 138 -3.59 0.82 4.79
CA ASP A 138 -3.06 1.34 6.06
C ASP A 138 -3.41 0.43 7.25
N VAL A 139 -4.65 -0.07 7.29
CA VAL A 139 -5.16 -0.87 8.42
C VAL A 139 -4.60 -2.28 8.37
N VAL A 140 -4.31 -2.83 7.18
CA VAL A 140 -3.50 -4.04 7.07
C VAL A 140 -2.09 -3.77 7.59
N ALA A 141 -1.47 -2.63 7.26
CA ALA A 141 -0.14 -2.28 7.74
C ALA A 141 -0.09 -2.13 9.27
N PHE A 142 -1.07 -1.45 9.89
CA PHE A 142 -1.22 -1.39 11.35
C PHE A 142 -1.36 -2.79 11.96
N THR A 143 -2.18 -3.64 11.35
CA THR A 143 -2.41 -5.03 11.79
C THR A 143 -1.13 -5.86 11.71
N LEU A 144 -0.31 -5.71 10.67
CA LEU A 144 1.00 -6.38 10.58
C LEU A 144 2.04 -5.77 11.53
N GLY A 145 1.86 -4.50 11.93
CA GLY A 145 2.67 -3.82 12.93
C GLY A 145 2.60 -4.46 14.32
N LYS A 146 1.43 -4.92 14.75
CA LYS A 146 1.22 -5.60 16.06
C LYS A 146 2.19 -6.77 16.29
N PRO A 147 2.26 -7.82 15.44
CA PRO A 147 3.20 -8.92 15.63
C PRO A 147 4.67 -8.51 15.43
N LEU A 148 4.98 -7.57 14.54
CA LEU A 148 6.34 -7.02 14.41
C LEU A 148 6.82 -6.38 15.72
N GLN A 149 5.92 -5.72 16.45
CA GLN A 149 6.16 -5.16 17.79
C GLN A 149 6.17 -6.21 18.90
N MET A 150 5.26 -7.20 18.89
CA MET A 150 5.28 -8.32 19.83
C MET A 150 6.57 -9.14 19.74
N PHE A 151 7.11 -9.31 18.53
CA PHE A 151 8.41 -9.98 18.34
C PHE A 151 9.58 -9.06 18.72
N GLY A 152 9.36 -7.75 18.81
CA GLY A 152 10.36 -6.73 19.13
C GLY A 152 11.34 -6.49 17.99
N LEU A 153 10.85 -6.50 16.75
CA LEU A 153 11.57 -6.12 15.53
C LEU A 153 11.40 -4.62 15.29
N ALA A 154 10.15 -4.15 15.38
CA ALA A 154 9.76 -2.75 15.32
C ALA A 154 9.12 -2.30 16.64
N ASN A 155 8.89 -1.00 16.77
CA ASN A 155 8.06 -0.39 17.79
C ASN A 155 7.39 0.86 17.21
N LEU A 156 6.09 0.76 16.91
CA LEU A 156 5.29 1.88 16.45
C LEU A 156 5.16 2.89 17.61
N THR A 157 5.71 4.09 17.44
CA THR A 157 5.64 5.15 18.48
C THR A 157 4.55 6.17 18.20
N GLN A 158 4.37 6.54 16.94
CA GLN A 158 3.47 7.62 16.52
C GLN A 158 2.92 7.37 15.12
N ALA A 159 1.69 7.82 14.88
CA ALA A 159 1.06 7.87 13.57
C ALA A 159 0.47 9.27 13.31
N VAL A 160 0.62 9.77 12.08
CA VAL A 160 0.07 11.06 11.65
C VAL A 160 -0.92 10.82 10.52
N ALA A 161 -2.18 11.20 10.72
CA ALA A 161 -3.24 11.00 9.74
C ALA A 161 -3.36 12.19 8.79
N THR A 162 -3.15 11.95 7.50
CA THR A 162 -3.25 12.98 6.44
C THR A 162 -4.48 12.74 5.55
N LEU A 163 -4.52 13.34 4.34
CA LEU A 163 -5.57 13.25 3.31
C LEU A 163 -6.96 13.80 3.69
N GLY A 164 -7.30 14.94 3.10
CA GLY A 164 -8.61 15.62 3.21
C GLY A 164 -8.55 16.90 4.03
N GLU A 165 -9.71 17.57 4.14
CA GLU A 165 -9.91 18.71 5.04
C GLU A 165 -9.73 18.29 6.51
N ARG A 166 -9.49 19.25 7.42
CA ARG A 166 -9.13 18.94 8.83
C ARG A 166 -10.07 17.94 9.49
N ASP A 167 -11.38 18.08 9.32
CA ASP A 167 -12.39 17.19 9.91
C ASP A 167 -12.32 15.75 9.36
N VAL A 168 -11.93 15.59 8.08
CA VAL A 168 -11.68 14.28 7.47
C VAL A 168 -10.44 13.65 8.07
N ARG A 169 -9.34 14.43 8.17
CA ARG A 169 -8.08 13.95 8.77
C ARG A 169 -8.25 13.60 10.26
N ALA A 170 -9.10 14.35 10.98
CA ALA A 170 -9.48 14.05 12.36
C ALA A 170 -10.23 12.72 12.47
N ARG A 171 -11.21 12.45 11.60
CA ARG A 171 -11.89 11.13 11.55
C ARG A 171 -10.93 10.00 11.16
N ARG A 172 -9.99 10.22 10.22
CA ARG A 172 -8.94 9.23 9.92
C ARG A 172 -8.04 8.94 11.12
N ALA A 173 -7.66 9.98 11.88
CA ALA A 173 -6.90 9.84 13.12
C ALA A 173 -7.70 9.06 14.18
N GLY A 174 -9.02 9.31 14.28
CA GLY A 174 -9.93 8.55 15.14
C GLY A 174 -10.03 7.06 14.77
N VAL A 175 -10.10 6.73 13.47
CA VAL A 175 -10.05 5.32 13.01
C VAL A 175 -8.68 4.70 13.27
N ALA A 176 -7.58 5.42 13.02
CA ALA A 176 -6.24 4.91 13.32
C ALA A 176 -6.07 4.59 14.80
N LYS A 177 -6.49 5.50 15.68
CA LYS A 177 -6.43 5.31 17.14
C LYS A 177 -7.29 4.13 17.59
N GLY A 178 -8.55 4.05 17.14
CA GLY A 178 -9.43 2.94 17.47
C GLY A 178 -8.93 1.59 16.95
N VAL A 179 -8.32 1.54 15.75
CA VAL A 179 -7.61 0.34 15.26
C VAL A 179 -6.44 -0.03 16.17
N PHE A 180 -5.58 0.92 16.56
CA PHE A 180 -4.46 0.62 17.47
C PHE A 180 -4.94 0.13 18.84
N ASP A 181 -6.02 0.69 19.38
CA ASP A 181 -6.60 0.24 20.65
C ASP A 181 -7.20 -1.18 20.54
N GLN A 182 -7.92 -1.48 19.46
CA GLN A 182 -8.40 -2.84 19.16
C GLN A 182 -7.26 -3.83 18.88
N LEU A 183 -6.06 -3.36 18.52
CA LEU A 183 -4.86 -4.17 18.27
C LEU A 183 -3.94 -4.29 19.50
N ASP A 184 -4.38 -3.95 20.72
CA ASP A 184 -3.52 -3.95 21.93
C ASP A 184 -2.29 -3.03 21.82
N LEU A 185 -2.35 -1.99 20.97
CA LEU A 185 -1.29 -0.99 20.74
C LEU A 185 -1.63 0.42 21.29
N PRO A 186 -2.24 0.59 22.48
CA PRO A 186 -2.79 1.89 22.92
C PRO A 186 -1.74 2.98 23.15
N LYS A 187 -0.45 2.63 23.14
CA LYS A 187 0.70 3.52 23.31
C LYS A 187 1.14 4.22 22.01
N VAL A 188 0.57 3.87 20.86
CA VAL A 188 0.82 4.62 19.62
C VAL A 188 0.14 5.99 19.75
N ARG A 189 0.93 7.06 19.76
CA ARG A 189 0.42 8.44 19.72
C ARG A 189 -0.19 8.69 18.34
N VAL A 190 -1.43 9.14 18.25
CA VAL A 190 -2.05 9.51 16.97
C VAL A 190 -2.34 11.00 16.95
N THR A 191 -1.93 11.68 15.89
CA THR A 191 -2.06 13.13 15.71
C THR A 191 -2.68 13.47 14.36
N VAL A 192 -3.49 14.52 14.30
CA VAL A 192 -4.12 15.02 13.06
C VAL A 192 -3.09 15.80 12.24
N GLY A 193 -2.90 15.43 10.96
CA GLY A 193 -1.94 16.08 10.08
C GLY A 193 -2.29 17.51 9.71
N ARG A 194 -1.31 18.26 9.19
CA ARG A 194 -1.43 19.68 8.80
C ARG A 194 -2.32 19.89 7.58
N ASP A 195 -2.79 21.12 7.40
CA ASP A 195 -3.51 21.53 6.19
C ASP A 195 -2.56 21.70 5.01
N TYR A 196 -3.06 21.38 3.81
CA TYR A 196 -2.31 21.39 2.54
C TYR A 196 -3.22 21.82 1.39
N THR A 197 -2.65 22.13 0.22
CA THR A 197 -3.42 22.70 -0.89
C THR A 197 -4.20 21.62 -1.67
N ILE A 198 -5.44 21.37 -1.26
CA ILE A 198 -6.35 20.45 -1.96
C ILE A 198 -6.83 21.08 -3.28
N LYS A 199 -6.31 20.56 -4.40
CA LYS A 199 -6.72 20.96 -5.75
C LYS A 199 -8.19 20.55 -5.98
N PRO A 200 -9.07 21.40 -6.54
CA PRO A 200 -10.52 21.12 -6.63
C PRO A 200 -10.87 19.79 -7.32
N GLN A 201 -10.06 19.37 -8.29
CA GLN A 201 -10.20 18.09 -9.00
C GLN A 201 -9.93 16.86 -8.12
N HIS A 202 -9.23 17.00 -6.98
CA HIS A 202 -8.93 15.93 -6.03
C HIS A 202 -9.84 15.99 -4.78
N ALA A 203 -10.54 17.10 -4.52
CA ALA A 203 -11.28 17.31 -3.28
C ALA A 203 -12.28 16.18 -2.94
N LYS A 204 -13.01 15.66 -3.94
CA LYS A 204 -13.93 14.53 -3.75
C LYS A 204 -13.22 13.21 -3.38
N ASP A 205 -12.01 13.00 -3.88
CA ASP A 205 -11.22 11.79 -3.62
C ASP A 205 -10.51 11.87 -2.26
N HIS A 206 -9.89 13.02 -1.96
CA HIS A 206 -9.27 13.28 -0.65
C HIS A 206 -10.30 13.24 0.50
N ALA A 207 -11.56 13.66 0.24
CA ALA A 207 -12.67 13.56 1.19
C ALA A 207 -13.32 12.16 1.26
N LYS A 208 -12.85 11.16 0.49
CA LYS A 208 -13.39 9.80 0.54
C LYS A 208 -13.08 9.14 1.87
N PHE A 209 -14.13 8.84 2.63
CA PHE A 209 -14.11 8.10 3.87
C PHE A 209 -15.14 6.97 3.75
N LEU A 210 -14.81 5.77 4.23
CA LEU A 210 -15.69 4.59 4.12
C LEU A 210 -16.53 4.40 5.38
N ASP A 211 -17.84 4.20 5.22
CA ASP A 211 -18.78 4.09 6.35
C ASP A 211 -18.46 2.91 7.29
N GLN A 212 -17.81 1.85 6.77
CA GLN A 212 -17.32 0.71 7.56
C GLN A 212 -16.36 1.14 8.68
N GLY A 213 -15.60 2.23 8.49
CA GLY A 213 -14.64 2.73 9.47
C GLY A 213 -15.28 3.32 10.73
N GLU A 214 -16.55 3.74 10.69
CA GLU A 214 -17.26 4.26 11.86
C GLU A 214 -17.33 3.24 13.01
N ALA A 215 -17.37 1.94 12.70
CA ALA A 215 -17.34 0.87 13.71
C ALA A 215 -16.00 0.74 14.43
N LEU A 216 -14.94 1.39 13.94
CA LEU A 216 -13.59 1.45 14.54
C LEU A 216 -13.15 2.88 14.87
N HIS A 217 -14.01 3.89 14.66
CA HIS A 217 -13.72 5.28 14.95
C HIS A 217 -13.84 5.55 16.46
N VAL A 218 -12.81 6.15 17.06
CA VAL A 218 -12.93 6.81 18.37
C VAL A 218 -12.75 8.31 18.19
N GLU A 219 -13.53 9.10 18.93
CA GLU A 219 -13.28 10.54 19.03
C GLU A 219 -11.95 10.77 19.78
N LEU A 220 -11.10 11.64 19.26
CA LEU A 220 -9.83 11.98 19.91
C LEU A 220 -10.07 13.04 20.98
N GLU A 221 -9.43 12.86 22.15
CA GLU A 221 -9.43 13.84 23.23
C GLU A 221 -9.04 15.24 22.70
N PRO A 222 -9.65 16.33 23.19
CA PRO A 222 -9.47 17.67 22.62
C PRO A 222 -8.01 18.11 22.48
N GLU A 223 -7.15 17.74 23.41
CA GLU A 223 -5.72 18.01 23.39
C GLU A 223 -5.02 17.29 22.22
N ALA A 224 -5.31 16.01 21.99
CA ALA A 224 -4.74 15.22 20.90
C ALA A 224 -5.33 15.59 19.52
N SER A 225 -6.59 16.01 19.48
CA SER A 225 -7.28 16.47 18.28
C SER A 225 -6.79 17.85 17.79
N ASN A 226 -6.31 18.70 18.70
CA ASN A 226 -5.80 20.05 18.40
C ASN A 226 -4.26 20.16 18.46
N GLU A 227 -3.55 19.08 18.75
CA GLU A 227 -2.09 19.02 18.74
C GLU A 227 -1.50 19.32 17.35
N ASP A 228 -0.40 20.09 17.32
CA ASP A 228 0.42 20.25 16.12
C ASP A 228 1.26 18.98 15.91
N SER A 229 0.97 18.26 14.83
CA SER A 229 1.67 17.04 14.42
C SER A 229 3.19 17.23 14.39
N VAL A 230 3.70 18.36 13.91
CA VAL A 230 5.14 18.61 13.78
C VAL A 230 5.79 18.84 15.15
N ALA A 231 5.13 19.55 16.06
CA ALA A 231 5.62 19.69 17.43
C ALA A 231 5.69 18.32 18.14
N ALA A 232 4.63 17.51 18.02
CA ALA A 232 4.56 16.16 18.57
C ALA A 232 5.63 15.21 18.01
N LEU A 233 5.92 15.33 16.70
CA LEU A 233 6.98 14.58 16.01
C LEU A 233 8.38 15.01 16.49
N LEU A 234 8.65 16.31 16.63
CA LEU A 234 9.92 16.82 17.11
C LEU A 234 10.21 16.37 18.56
N ASP A 235 9.21 16.44 19.44
CA ASP A 235 9.30 15.88 20.81
C ASP A 235 9.63 14.38 20.78
N SER A 236 8.96 13.62 19.90
CA SER A 236 9.18 12.18 19.73
C SER A 236 10.61 11.87 19.24
N LEU A 237 11.13 12.63 18.28
CA LEU A 237 12.52 12.50 17.80
C LEU A 237 13.53 12.90 18.90
N ALA A 238 13.30 14.00 19.61
CA ALA A 238 14.16 14.45 20.70
C ALA A 238 14.31 13.37 21.81
N GLN A 239 13.20 12.73 22.18
CA GLN A 239 13.14 11.66 23.17
C GLN A 239 13.66 10.29 22.66
N ALA A 240 13.74 10.08 21.34
CA ALA A 240 14.20 8.82 20.75
C ALA A 240 15.64 8.48 21.15
N LYS A 241 15.84 7.26 21.68
CA LYS A 241 17.14 6.74 22.17
C LYS A 241 17.90 5.90 21.15
N ALA A 242 17.26 5.57 20.03
CA ALA A 242 17.82 4.86 18.88
C ALA A 242 17.33 5.55 17.60
N PRO A 243 18.03 5.39 16.45
CA PRO A 243 17.60 5.99 15.20
C PRO A 243 16.20 5.54 14.80
N VAL A 244 15.35 6.51 14.45
CA VAL A 244 13.95 6.32 14.07
C VAL A 244 13.86 6.06 12.56
N THR A 245 12.97 5.17 12.14
CA THR A 245 12.57 5.05 10.73
C THR A 245 11.25 5.77 10.50
N LEU A 246 11.22 6.67 9.52
CA LEU A 246 9.98 7.26 9.03
C LEU A 246 9.38 6.32 7.96
N VAL A 247 8.14 5.88 8.16
CA VAL A 247 7.39 5.03 7.23
C VAL A 247 6.24 5.87 6.66
N VAL A 248 6.39 6.28 5.41
CA VAL A 248 5.47 7.19 4.72
C VAL A 248 4.63 6.36 3.76
N ILE A 249 3.39 6.09 4.16
CA ILE A 249 2.40 5.33 3.38
C ILE A 249 1.29 6.22 2.83
N ALA A 250 1.40 7.55 3.01
CA ALA A 250 0.44 8.56 2.57
C ALA A 250 1.12 9.84 2.04
N GLY A 251 0.34 10.90 1.85
CA GLY A 251 0.79 12.23 1.43
C GLY A 251 1.87 12.86 2.33
N MET A 252 2.72 13.70 1.74
CA MET A 252 4.03 14.07 2.31
C MET A 252 4.10 15.43 3.01
N THR A 253 2.96 16.08 3.27
CA THR A 253 2.87 17.37 3.97
C THR A 253 3.57 17.36 5.34
N ASP A 254 3.14 16.47 6.24
CA ASP A 254 3.72 16.35 7.59
C ASP A 254 5.18 15.85 7.59
N PRO A 255 5.58 14.83 6.78
CA PRO A 255 6.98 14.47 6.61
C PRO A 255 7.87 15.62 6.14
N SER A 256 7.42 16.42 5.15
CA SER A 256 8.19 17.56 4.65
C SER A 256 8.33 18.63 5.73
N ALA A 257 7.22 19.02 6.35
CA ALA A 257 7.19 20.04 7.41
C ALA A 257 8.06 19.67 8.62
N LEU A 258 8.15 18.38 8.98
CA LEU A 258 9.07 17.88 10.01
C LEU A 258 10.55 18.17 9.66
N ILE A 259 10.96 17.89 8.42
CA ILE A 259 12.34 18.12 7.98
C ILE A 259 12.65 19.61 7.82
N THR A 260 11.69 20.42 7.37
CA THR A 260 11.85 21.88 7.31
C THR A 260 11.95 22.53 8.70
N ALA A 261 11.28 21.96 9.72
CA ALA A 261 11.21 22.55 11.05
C ALA A 261 12.50 22.37 11.88
N ASP A 262 13.12 21.18 11.86
CA ASP A 262 14.44 20.95 12.47
C ASP A 262 15.26 19.92 11.67
N PRO A 263 15.97 20.37 10.60
CA PRO A 263 16.74 19.46 9.75
C PRO A 263 17.93 18.82 10.46
N GLU A 264 18.51 19.45 11.49
CA GLU A 264 19.65 18.87 12.21
C GLU A 264 19.21 17.84 13.26
N LEU A 265 18.09 18.05 13.96
CA LEU A 265 17.48 17.01 14.80
C LEU A 265 17.04 15.81 13.95
N VAL A 266 16.39 16.05 12.80
CA VAL A 266 16.01 14.98 11.86
C VAL A 266 17.24 14.20 11.41
N LYS A 267 18.30 14.86 10.94
CA LYS A 267 19.56 14.23 10.52
C LYS A 267 20.29 13.49 11.64
N GLN A 268 20.15 13.94 12.90
CA GLN A 268 20.70 13.24 14.07
C GLN A 268 19.87 12.01 14.48
N LYS A 269 18.54 12.05 14.30
CA LYS A 269 17.59 11.09 14.90
C LYS A 269 16.97 10.11 13.91
N VAL A 270 16.87 10.44 12.63
CA VAL A 270 16.25 9.59 11.60
C VAL A 270 17.31 8.73 10.93
N GLY A 271 17.23 7.41 11.13
CA GLY A 271 18.15 6.45 10.53
C GLY A 271 17.79 6.03 9.11
N ARG A 272 16.52 6.19 8.70
CA ARG A 272 16.00 5.83 7.38
C ARG A 272 14.63 6.47 7.12
N VAL A 273 14.35 6.76 5.85
CA VAL A 273 13.00 7.04 5.34
C VAL A 273 12.59 5.93 4.37
N VAL A 274 11.38 5.40 4.51
CA VAL A 274 10.79 4.41 3.59
C VAL A 274 9.42 4.90 3.14
N ILE A 275 9.17 4.90 1.83
CA ILE A 275 8.01 5.55 1.20
C ILE A 275 7.26 4.58 0.28
N MET A 276 5.94 4.45 0.43
CA MET A 276 5.08 3.97 -0.65
C MET A 276 4.92 5.11 -1.64
N GLY A 277 5.44 4.95 -2.86
CA GLY A 277 5.39 6.02 -3.86
C GLY A 277 5.98 5.59 -5.20
N GLY A 278 6.76 6.48 -5.80
CA GLY A 278 7.44 6.23 -7.07
C GLY A 278 8.52 7.27 -7.35
N VAL A 279 9.44 6.93 -8.26
CA VAL A 279 10.52 7.81 -8.72
C VAL A 279 10.35 8.14 -10.20
N GLU A 280 10.64 9.37 -10.60
CA GLU A 280 10.79 9.68 -12.03
C GLU A 280 12.01 8.95 -12.60
N PRO A 281 12.02 8.57 -13.90
CA PRO A 281 13.20 7.99 -14.55
C PRO A 281 14.39 8.95 -14.67
N GLU A 282 14.12 10.25 -14.62
CA GLU A 282 15.09 11.33 -14.74
C GLU A 282 15.38 11.97 -13.37
N LYS A 283 16.64 12.34 -13.13
CA LYS A 283 17.08 13.08 -11.94
C LYS A 283 16.98 14.59 -12.19
N ASP A 284 16.97 15.38 -11.11
CA ASP A 284 17.07 16.83 -11.21
C ASP A 284 18.47 17.30 -11.71
N ALA A 285 18.61 18.60 -11.95
CA ALA A 285 19.87 19.19 -12.42
C ALA A 285 21.02 19.12 -11.38
N LYS A 286 20.74 18.82 -10.11
CA LYS A 286 21.73 18.53 -9.07
C LYS A 286 22.08 17.05 -8.98
N GLY A 287 21.38 16.14 -9.67
CA GLY A 287 21.54 14.69 -9.56
C GLY A 287 20.74 14.05 -8.40
N PHE A 288 19.66 14.67 -7.93
CA PHE A 288 18.73 14.10 -6.96
C PHE A 288 17.57 13.36 -7.63
N VAL A 289 17.10 12.30 -6.97
CA VAL A 289 15.95 11.51 -7.41
C VAL A 289 14.66 12.29 -7.14
N LEU A 290 13.77 12.36 -8.13
CA LEU A 290 12.50 13.09 -8.07
C LEU A 290 11.29 12.16 -7.84
N PRO A 291 10.22 12.64 -7.19
CA PRO A 291 8.98 11.86 -7.01
C PRO A 291 8.18 11.74 -8.31
N ASP A 292 7.77 10.52 -8.66
CA ASP A 292 6.90 10.20 -9.81
C ASP A 292 5.52 10.90 -9.70
N LYS A 293 5.15 11.69 -10.72
CA LYS A 293 3.85 12.38 -10.83
C LYS A 293 2.64 11.46 -11.08
N ARG A 294 2.83 10.15 -11.08
CA ARG A 294 1.79 9.12 -11.29
C ARG A 294 1.56 8.26 -10.05
N ALA A 295 2.40 8.39 -9.01
CA ALA A 295 2.19 7.72 -7.73
C ALA A 295 1.21 8.53 -6.86
N TYR A 296 0.27 7.85 -6.19
CA TYR A 296 -0.83 8.51 -5.48
C TYR A 296 -0.32 9.42 -4.34
N ASN A 297 0.47 8.87 -3.42
CA ASN A 297 1.01 9.55 -2.24
C ASN A 297 1.90 10.75 -2.61
N ASN A 298 2.67 10.63 -3.70
CA ASN A 298 3.44 11.73 -4.25
C ASN A 298 2.52 12.87 -4.74
N MET A 299 1.35 12.54 -5.31
CA MET A 299 0.43 13.52 -5.91
C MET A 299 -0.62 14.11 -4.96
N THR A 300 -0.79 13.54 -3.76
CA THR A 300 -1.62 14.11 -2.69
C THR A 300 -1.19 15.53 -2.35
N ASP A 301 0.11 15.73 -2.17
CA ASP A 301 0.78 17.03 -2.00
C ASP A 301 2.14 16.99 -2.70
N PHE A 302 2.13 17.28 -4.00
CA PHE A 302 3.29 17.11 -4.87
C PHE A 302 4.45 18.08 -4.58
N ASP A 303 4.13 19.27 -4.06
CA ASP A 303 5.14 20.27 -3.76
C ASP A 303 5.88 19.86 -2.48
N ALA A 304 5.15 19.41 -1.44
CA ALA A 304 5.75 18.79 -0.26
C ALA A 304 6.50 17.48 -0.57
N ALA A 305 6.03 16.66 -1.52
CA ALA A 305 6.73 15.46 -1.96
C ALA A 305 8.08 15.78 -2.64
N CYS A 306 8.14 16.83 -3.46
CA CYS A 306 9.40 17.32 -4.04
C CYS A 306 10.39 17.74 -2.96
N ASP A 307 9.95 18.62 -2.05
CA ASP A 307 10.78 19.14 -0.97
C ASP A 307 11.27 18.02 -0.03
N PHE A 308 10.40 17.08 0.34
CA PHE A 308 10.77 15.95 1.19
C PHE A 308 11.80 15.02 0.53
N TYR A 309 11.59 14.61 -0.73
CA TYR A 309 12.55 13.78 -1.48
C TYR A 309 13.92 14.48 -1.57
N HIS A 310 13.92 15.78 -1.83
CA HIS A 310 15.12 16.58 -1.98
C HIS A 310 15.87 16.75 -0.65
N CYS A 311 15.19 17.18 0.42
CA CYS A 311 15.81 17.40 1.73
C CYS A 311 16.32 16.11 2.40
N VAL A 312 15.62 14.97 2.26
CA VAL A 312 16.13 13.67 2.75
C VAL A 312 17.48 13.32 2.09
N GLN A 313 17.62 13.59 0.79
CA GLN A 313 18.86 13.34 0.05
C GLN A 313 19.98 14.35 0.40
N GLU A 314 19.67 15.64 0.59
CA GLU A 314 20.65 16.66 1.00
C GLU A 314 21.16 16.45 2.44
N LEU A 315 20.32 15.93 3.34
CA LEU A 315 20.75 15.54 4.70
C LEU A 315 21.53 14.21 4.73
N GLY A 316 21.58 13.48 3.61
CA GLY A 316 22.29 12.19 3.49
C GLY A 316 21.57 11.00 4.13
N ILE A 317 20.28 11.15 4.46
CA ILE A 317 19.48 10.13 5.15
C ILE A 317 19.12 9.01 4.16
N PRO A 318 19.30 7.72 4.51
CA PRO A 318 18.94 6.60 3.64
C PRO A 318 17.46 6.61 3.25
N LEU A 319 17.19 6.66 1.95
CA LEU A 319 15.85 6.71 1.37
C LEU A 319 15.53 5.41 0.63
N ARG A 320 14.34 4.85 0.84
CA ARG A 320 13.87 3.64 0.15
C ARG A 320 12.45 3.85 -0.38
N ILE A 321 12.27 3.76 -1.69
CA ILE A 321 10.96 3.88 -2.34
C ILE A 321 10.44 2.49 -2.69
N VAL A 322 9.23 2.16 -2.27
CA VAL A 322 8.50 0.96 -2.67
C VAL A 322 7.44 1.38 -3.67
N THR A 323 7.49 0.81 -4.89
CA THR A 323 6.52 1.14 -5.94
C THR A 323 5.36 0.14 -5.94
N ARG A 324 4.21 0.56 -6.48
CA ARG A 324 3.01 -0.29 -6.62
C ARG A 324 3.29 -1.63 -7.33
N GLU A 325 4.25 -1.67 -8.25
CA GLU A 325 4.67 -2.87 -8.97
C GLU A 325 5.26 -3.96 -8.04
N ALA A 326 5.85 -3.58 -6.89
CA ALA A 326 6.28 -4.54 -5.87
C ALA A 326 5.08 -5.27 -5.24
N ALA A 327 3.99 -4.55 -4.95
CA ALA A 327 2.77 -5.15 -4.42
C ALA A 327 2.09 -6.06 -5.46
N TYR A 328 2.07 -5.67 -6.74
CA TYR A 328 1.53 -6.51 -7.83
C TYR A 328 2.21 -7.89 -7.86
N ARG A 329 3.52 -7.94 -7.58
CA ARG A 329 4.31 -9.18 -7.52
C ARG A 329 3.91 -10.09 -6.35
N ALA A 330 3.48 -9.49 -5.24
CA ALA A 330 3.13 -10.13 -3.97
C ALA A 330 1.61 -10.09 -3.64
N ALA A 331 0.74 -9.85 -4.63
CA ALA A 331 -0.71 -9.70 -4.43
C ALA A 331 -1.35 -10.93 -3.75
N VAL A 332 -2.13 -10.71 -2.70
CA VAL A 332 -2.76 -11.75 -1.88
C VAL A 332 -4.11 -12.22 -2.46
N PRO A 333 -4.52 -13.48 -2.26
CA PRO A 333 -5.87 -13.93 -2.58
C PRO A 333 -6.91 -13.33 -1.63
N ARG A 334 -8.19 -13.34 -2.04
CA ARG A 334 -9.32 -12.97 -1.17
C ARG A 334 -9.33 -13.69 0.18
N THR A 335 -8.77 -14.90 0.25
CA THR A 335 -8.72 -15.71 1.47
C THR A 335 -7.87 -15.07 2.57
N PHE A 336 -6.96 -14.15 2.24
CA PHE A 336 -6.29 -13.31 3.25
C PHE A 336 -7.31 -12.50 4.09
N TYR A 337 -8.29 -11.91 3.42
CA TYR A 337 -9.36 -11.13 4.06
C TYR A 337 -10.45 -12.01 4.67
N GLU A 338 -10.75 -13.17 4.06
CA GLU A 338 -11.66 -14.14 4.68
C GLU A 338 -11.06 -14.74 5.97
N ASP A 339 -9.77 -15.09 5.98
CA ASP A 339 -9.05 -15.54 7.18
C ASP A 339 -9.00 -14.43 8.25
N ALA A 340 -8.88 -13.15 7.84
CA ALA A 340 -8.98 -12.00 8.75
C ALA A 340 -10.34 -11.97 9.48
N ALA A 341 -11.45 -12.06 8.75
CA ALA A 341 -12.79 -12.05 9.33
C ALA A 341 -13.14 -13.35 10.10
N GLN A 342 -12.57 -14.49 9.71
CA GLN A 342 -12.77 -15.77 10.43
C GLN A 342 -12.12 -15.80 11.82
N SER A 343 -11.24 -14.85 12.14
CA SER A 343 -10.73 -14.67 13.52
C SER A 343 -11.82 -14.25 14.52
N GLY A 344 -12.90 -13.61 14.06
CA GLY A 344 -13.89 -12.94 14.92
C GLY A 344 -13.45 -11.54 15.41
N HIS A 345 -12.23 -11.09 15.06
CA HIS A 345 -11.68 -9.81 15.51
C HIS A 345 -12.33 -8.63 14.76
N PRO A 346 -12.76 -7.53 15.42
CA PRO A 346 -13.45 -6.40 14.77
C PRO A 346 -12.68 -5.81 13.57
N VAL A 347 -11.37 -5.58 13.74
CA VAL A 347 -10.47 -5.14 12.66
C VAL A 347 -10.45 -6.13 11.47
N GLY A 348 -10.53 -7.44 11.73
CA GLY A 348 -10.57 -8.46 10.69
C GLY A 348 -11.87 -8.44 9.87
N HIS A 349 -13.01 -8.21 10.52
CA HIS A 349 -14.29 -7.99 9.84
C HIS A 349 -14.26 -6.71 9.00
N TYR A 350 -13.84 -5.58 9.58
CA TYR A 350 -13.67 -4.31 8.86
C TYR A 350 -12.81 -4.46 7.60
N LEU A 351 -11.64 -5.13 7.71
CA LEU A 351 -10.71 -5.30 6.59
C LEU A 351 -11.36 -6.05 5.42
N LYS A 352 -12.09 -7.14 5.71
CA LYS A 352 -12.85 -7.88 4.70
C LYS A 352 -13.93 -7.01 4.07
N ASP A 353 -14.75 -6.36 4.87
CA ASP A 353 -15.94 -5.66 4.39
C ASP A 353 -15.56 -4.41 3.59
N VAL A 354 -14.51 -3.68 4.00
CA VAL A 354 -13.90 -2.61 3.20
C VAL A 354 -13.34 -3.12 1.88
N GLN A 355 -12.54 -4.19 1.90
CA GLN A 355 -11.93 -4.70 0.66
C GLN A 355 -12.99 -5.20 -0.33
N LYS A 356 -14.00 -5.95 0.16
CA LYS A 356 -15.08 -6.48 -0.67
C LYS A 356 -15.99 -5.37 -1.19
N HIS A 357 -16.34 -4.38 -0.36
CA HIS A 357 -17.14 -3.23 -0.76
C HIS A 357 -16.42 -2.35 -1.79
N ALA A 358 -15.14 -2.03 -1.57
CA ALA A 358 -14.34 -1.23 -2.51
C ALA A 358 -14.22 -1.91 -3.88
N LEU A 359 -14.04 -3.24 -3.90
CA LEU A 359 -13.96 -4.01 -5.15
C LEU A 359 -15.33 -4.15 -5.84
N ASN A 360 -16.43 -4.24 -5.08
CA ASN A 360 -17.78 -4.15 -5.63
C ASN A 360 -18.05 -2.78 -6.28
N ALA A 361 -17.70 -1.69 -5.59
CA ALA A 361 -17.88 -0.33 -6.13
C ALA A 361 -17.04 -0.08 -7.39
N LEU A 362 -15.85 -0.69 -7.50
CA LEU A 362 -15.05 -0.70 -8.72
C LEU A 362 -15.73 -1.49 -9.85
N TRP A 363 -16.25 -2.68 -9.56
CA TRP A 363 -17.00 -3.49 -10.54
C TRP A 363 -18.26 -2.77 -11.05
N ASP A 364 -19.11 -2.26 -10.16
CA ASP A 364 -20.33 -1.52 -10.51
C ASP A 364 -20.00 -0.22 -11.27
N GLY A 365 -18.89 0.44 -10.94
CA GLY A 365 -18.39 1.61 -11.67
C GLY A 365 -17.92 1.28 -13.09
N ILE A 366 -17.32 0.11 -13.28
CA ILE A 366 -16.90 -0.41 -14.59
C ILE A 366 -18.10 -0.85 -15.43
N ASP A 367 -19.02 -1.65 -14.87
CA ASP A 367 -20.22 -2.15 -15.57
C ASP A 367 -21.10 -1.00 -16.09
N ARG A 368 -21.23 0.06 -15.28
CA ARG A 368 -21.99 1.28 -15.62
C ARG A 368 -21.22 2.30 -16.47
N GLY A 369 -19.98 2.00 -16.87
CA GLY A 369 -19.14 2.90 -17.68
C GLY A 369 -18.74 4.22 -17.00
N LEU A 370 -18.79 4.27 -15.66
CA LEU A 370 -18.54 5.47 -14.85
C LEU A 370 -17.04 5.75 -14.63
N ILE A 371 -16.17 4.78 -14.93
CA ILE A 371 -14.72 4.89 -14.71
C ILE A 371 -14.01 4.83 -16.09
N PRO A 372 -13.63 5.98 -16.68
CA PRO A 372 -13.04 6.01 -18.02
C PRO A 372 -11.76 5.18 -18.13
N LYS A 373 -11.61 4.49 -19.26
CA LYS A 373 -10.47 3.60 -19.60
C LYS A 373 -10.38 2.28 -18.82
N LEU A 374 -11.26 2.01 -17.85
CA LEU A 374 -11.37 0.70 -17.24
C LEU A 374 -12.60 -0.03 -17.80
N ASP A 375 -12.43 -1.29 -18.17
CA ASP A 375 -13.51 -2.16 -18.63
C ASP A 375 -13.50 -3.49 -17.87
N LYS A 376 -14.44 -4.38 -18.20
CA LYS A 376 -14.53 -5.69 -17.57
C LYS A 376 -13.30 -6.56 -17.85
N ALA A 377 -12.72 -6.52 -19.04
CA ALA A 377 -11.55 -7.34 -19.37
C ALA A 377 -10.33 -6.93 -18.51
N TRP A 378 -10.10 -5.62 -18.35
CA TRP A 378 -9.12 -5.08 -17.42
C TRP A 378 -9.33 -5.58 -15.98
N PHE A 379 -10.58 -5.69 -15.52
CA PHE A 379 -10.88 -6.21 -14.18
C PHE A 379 -10.45 -7.68 -14.04
N PHE A 380 -10.76 -8.55 -15.01
CA PHE A 380 -10.29 -9.96 -14.98
C PHE A 380 -8.76 -10.04 -15.02
N ASP A 381 -8.14 -9.30 -15.95
CA ASP A 381 -6.68 -9.25 -16.10
C ASP A 381 -5.96 -8.68 -14.87
N THR A 382 -6.66 -7.95 -13.99
CA THR A 382 -6.13 -7.40 -12.73
C THR A 382 -6.36 -8.31 -11.53
N PHE A 383 -7.57 -8.82 -11.29
CA PHE A 383 -7.99 -9.41 -10.00
C PHE A 383 -8.16 -10.94 -9.98
N ILE A 384 -8.32 -11.58 -11.15
CA ILE A 384 -8.78 -12.98 -11.29
C ILE A 384 -7.73 -13.77 -12.10
N ASP A 385 -7.62 -15.09 -11.91
CA ASP A 385 -6.68 -15.93 -12.67
C ASP A 385 -7.33 -16.48 -13.93
N HIS A 386 -6.56 -16.57 -15.02
CA HIS A 386 -7.01 -17.22 -16.25
C HIS A 386 -6.61 -18.70 -16.22
N PRO A 387 -7.57 -19.65 -16.20
CA PRO A 387 -7.22 -21.06 -16.18
C PRO A 387 -6.46 -21.43 -17.45
N ALA A 388 -5.22 -21.90 -17.30
CA ALA A 388 -4.21 -21.99 -18.37
C ALA A 388 -4.55 -22.86 -19.61
N ASN A 389 -5.70 -23.55 -19.62
CA ASN A 389 -6.23 -24.31 -20.76
C ASN A 389 -7.70 -23.97 -21.10
N GLY A 390 -8.26 -22.91 -20.53
CA GLY A 390 -9.57 -22.39 -20.92
C GLY A 390 -9.47 -21.44 -22.12
N PRO A 391 -10.60 -21.13 -22.80
CA PRO A 391 -10.63 -20.03 -23.75
C PRO A 391 -10.26 -18.72 -23.03
N SER A 392 -9.18 -18.08 -23.47
CA SER A 392 -8.75 -16.74 -23.01
C SER A 392 -9.68 -15.66 -23.58
N ASP A 393 -10.96 -15.75 -23.24
CA ASP A 393 -12.03 -14.93 -23.78
C ASP A 393 -12.70 -14.14 -22.65
N ALA A 394 -11.95 -13.14 -22.17
CA ALA A 394 -12.43 -12.18 -21.18
C ALA A 394 -13.69 -11.42 -21.66
N ALA A 395 -13.94 -11.35 -22.98
CA ALA A 395 -15.18 -10.81 -23.54
C ALA A 395 -16.37 -11.77 -23.35
N ALA A 396 -16.19 -13.07 -23.63
CA ALA A 396 -17.20 -14.10 -23.36
C ALA A 396 -17.43 -14.36 -21.85
N TRP A 397 -16.46 -14.02 -20.99
CA TRP A 397 -16.73 -13.86 -19.56
C TRP A 397 -17.52 -12.57 -19.32
N ALA A 398 -17.05 -11.40 -19.75
CA ALA A 398 -17.65 -10.09 -19.48
C ALA A 398 -19.13 -9.95 -19.90
N ALA A 399 -19.56 -10.72 -20.90
CA ALA A 399 -20.96 -10.87 -21.32
C ALA A 399 -21.87 -11.56 -20.29
N ARG A 400 -21.30 -12.23 -19.27
CA ARG A 400 -22.02 -12.86 -18.15
C ARG A 400 -22.33 -11.80 -17.10
N ASN A 401 -23.62 -11.47 -16.95
CA ASN A 401 -24.07 -10.59 -15.88
C ASN A 401 -24.17 -11.36 -14.55
N GLN A 402 -23.02 -11.59 -13.89
CA GLN A 402 -22.95 -12.27 -12.59
C GLN A 402 -23.11 -11.27 -11.43
N PRO A 403 -23.80 -11.64 -10.33
CA PRO A 403 -23.80 -10.85 -9.10
C PRO A 403 -22.41 -10.84 -8.48
N PHE A 404 -22.01 -9.73 -7.86
CA PHE A 404 -20.63 -9.55 -7.39
C PHE A 404 -20.16 -10.61 -6.39
N ASP A 405 -21.05 -11.23 -5.59
CA ASP A 405 -20.68 -12.35 -4.72
C ASP A 405 -20.07 -13.53 -5.49
N ALA A 406 -20.56 -13.83 -6.70
CA ALA A 406 -19.97 -14.87 -7.55
C ALA A 406 -18.61 -14.44 -8.13
N ILE A 407 -18.40 -13.14 -8.31
CA ILE A 407 -17.14 -12.56 -8.79
C ILE A 407 -16.09 -12.58 -7.68
N TRP A 408 -16.48 -12.19 -6.45
CA TRP A 408 -15.65 -12.26 -5.25
C TRP A 408 -15.04 -13.64 -5.08
N GLU A 409 -15.82 -14.71 -5.26
CA GLU A 409 -15.32 -16.09 -5.12
C GLU A 409 -14.17 -16.45 -6.08
N GLN A 410 -14.01 -15.73 -7.19
CA GLN A 410 -12.97 -15.91 -8.21
C GLN A 410 -11.72 -15.02 -7.98
N VAL A 411 -11.74 -14.08 -7.02
CA VAL A 411 -10.66 -13.10 -6.78
C VAL A 411 -9.43 -13.73 -6.12
N VAL A 412 -8.28 -13.60 -6.79
CA VAL A 412 -6.99 -14.19 -6.38
C VAL A 412 -5.84 -13.18 -6.24
N ARG A 413 -6.02 -11.94 -6.72
CA ARG A 413 -4.99 -10.90 -6.74
C ARG A 413 -5.53 -9.61 -6.15
N LEU A 414 -5.17 -9.33 -4.90
CA LEU A 414 -5.43 -8.08 -4.19
C LEU A 414 -4.08 -7.50 -3.75
N ASN A 415 -3.80 -6.27 -4.11
CA ASN A 415 -2.51 -5.64 -3.83
C ASN A 415 -2.46 -5.11 -2.41
N LEU A 416 -1.30 -5.25 -1.77
CA LEU A 416 -0.98 -4.65 -0.47
C LEU A 416 0.30 -3.84 -0.64
N TYR A 417 0.21 -2.51 -0.68
CA TYR A 417 1.31 -1.59 -0.91
C TYR A 417 1.96 -1.15 0.39
N ASP A 418 1.15 -0.78 1.37
CA ASP A 418 1.59 -0.24 2.66
C ASP A 418 2.11 -1.32 3.62
N PRO A 419 1.53 -2.52 3.70
CA PRO A 419 2.12 -3.66 4.37
C PRO A 419 3.48 -4.06 3.78
N MET A 420 3.64 -3.99 2.44
CA MET A 420 4.92 -4.23 1.77
C MET A 420 5.94 -3.13 2.09
N THR A 421 5.49 -1.88 2.23
CA THR A 421 6.32 -0.73 2.62
C THR A 421 6.79 -0.84 4.07
N LEU A 422 5.91 -1.24 5.00
CA LEU A 422 6.26 -1.54 6.39
C LEU A 422 7.26 -2.71 6.48
N LEU A 423 7.03 -3.79 5.74
CA LEU A 423 7.97 -4.92 5.66
C LEU A 423 9.31 -4.55 5.02
N ALA A 424 9.36 -3.52 4.17
CA ALA A 424 10.58 -2.96 3.60
C ALA A 424 11.31 -1.97 4.54
N ALA A 425 10.62 -1.46 5.56
CA ALA A 425 11.17 -0.62 6.62
C ALA A 425 11.86 -1.42 7.74
N VAL A 426 11.31 -2.57 8.10
CA VAL A 426 11.90 -3.48 9.10
C VAL A 426 13.05 -4.29 8.47
N PRO A 427 14.29 -4.22 9.00
CA PRO A 427 15.47 -4.80 8.35
C PRO A 427 15.38 -6.32 8.11
N GLU A 428 14.82 -7.07 9.05
CA GLU A 428 14.80 -8.54 9.01
C GLU A 428 13.86 -9.05 7.92
N SER A 429 12.64 -8.49 7.81
CA SER A 429 11.73 -8.77 6.71
C SER A 429 12.26 -8.25 5.37
N ALA A 430 12.89 -7.08 5.36
CA ALA A 430 13.46 -6.53 4.14
C ALA A 430 14.58 -7.40 3.56
N GLN A 431 15.47 -7.94 4.41
CA GLN A 431 16.51 -8.90 4.00
C GLN A 431 15.93 -10.25 3.57
N MET A 432 14.82 -10.69 4.16
CA MET A 432 14.11 -11.91 3.76
C MET A 432 13.45 -11.80 2.38
N LEU A 433 12.78 -10.67 2.10
CA LEU A 433 11.86 -10.54 0.97
C LEU A 433 12.42 -9.79 -0.25
N PHE A 434 13.31 -8.81 -0.05
CA PHE A 434 13.66 -7.81 -1.06
C PHE A 434 15.14 -7.78 -1.42
N ARG A 435 15.45 -7.33 -2.64
CA ARG A 435 16.80 -7.00 -3.11
C ARG A 435 16.77 -5.58 -3.69
N PRO A 436 16.73 -4.54 -2.83
CA PRO A 436 16.52 -3.17 -3.29
C PRO A 436 17.64 -2.72 -4.23
N LYS A 437 17.26 -1.98 -5.27
CA LYS A 437 18.15 -1.48 -6.30
C LYS A 437 18.58 -0.05 -5.97
N SER A 438 19.88 0.20 -5.86
CA SER A 438 20.37 1.59 -5.80
C SER A 438 20.05 2.32 -7.10
N VAL A 439 19.50 3.52 -6.99
CA VAL A 439 19.24 4.43 -8.13
C VAL A 439 20.04 5.73 -8.03
N GLN A 440 20.77 5.94 -6.93
CA GLN A 440 21.60 7.12 -6.71
C GLN A 440 23.08 6.85 -7.02
N ASP A 441 23.77 7.90 -7.47
CA ASP A 441 25.16 7.82 -7.96
C ASP A 441 26.15 7.61 -6.80
N GLU A 442 27.31 7.02 -7.10
CA GLU A 442 28.34 6.75 -6.10
C GLU A 442 28.81 8.02 -5.37
N GLY A 443 28.93 7.94 -4.05
CA GLY A 443 29.36 9.05 -3.19
C GLY A 443 28.24 9.96 -2.65
N ARG A 444 26.97 9.68 -2.96
CA ARG A 444 25.79 10.39 -2.41
C ARG A 444 25.06 9.59 -1.31
N GLY A 445 24.12 10.24 -0.62
CA GLY A 445 23.19 9.58 0.28
C GLY A 445 22.40 8.47 -0.45
N PRO A 446 22.26 7.26 0.15
CA PRO A 446 21.77 6.10 -0.59
C PRO A 446 20.25 6.18 -0.83
N VAL A 447 19.85 6.16 -2.10
CA VAL A 447 18.44 6.00 -2.53
C VAL A 447 18.26 4.63 -3.17
N GLU A 448 17.40 3.83 -2.57
CA GLU A 448 17.01 2.49 -3.02
C GLU A 448 15.59 2.48 -3.58
N VAL A 449 15.32 1.67 -4.60
CA VAL A 449 13.98 1.38 -5.11
C VAL A 449 13.67 -0.12 -4.98
N ILE A 450 12.42 -0.43 -4.66
CA ILE A 450 11.85 -1.78 -4.73
C ILE A 450 10.66 -1.73 -5.71
N GLY A 451 10.85 -2.24 -6.92
CA GLY A 451 9.79 -2.52 -7.90
C GLY A 451 9.47 -4.02 -7.93
N ALA A 452 8.90 -4.50 -9.04
CA ALA A 452 8.49 -5.90 -9.18
C ALA A 452 9.65 -6.91 -9.18
N ASP A 453 10.80 -6.56 -9.74
CA ASP A 453 11.95 -7.47 -9.85
C ASP A 453 12.77 -7.53 -8.56
N GLU A 454 12.76 -6.45 -7.78
CA GLU A 454 13.39 -6.39 -6.46
C GLU A 454 12.62 -7.17 -5.37
N VAL A 455 11.38 -7.63 -5.63
CA VAL A 455 10.68 -8.59 -4.77
C VAL A 455 11.17 -10.02 -5.06
N HIS A 456 12.26 -10.37 -4.38
CA HIS A 456 13.00 -11.62 -4.58
C HIS A 456 12.22 -12.88 -4.17
N CYS A 457 11.42 -12.81 -3.11
CA CYS A 457 10.63 -13.94 -2.60
C CYS A 457 9.12 -13.59 -2.48
N PRO A 458 8.36 -13.50 -3.60
CA PRO A 458 6.98 -13.03 -3.55
C PRO A 458 6.00 -14.00 -2.87
N SER A 459 6.33 -15.29 -2.83
CA SER A 459 5.52 -16.28 -2.11
C SER A 459 5.73 -16.16 -0.60
N ASP A 460 6.97 -16.04 -0.14
CA ASP A 460 7.34 -15.75 1.24
C ASP A 460 6.72 -14.43 1.70
N ALA A 461 6.64 -13.40 0.83
CA ALA A 461 5.99 -12.14 1.15
C ALA A 461 4.50 -12.33 1.47
N ARG A 462 3.74 -13.03 0.60
CA ARG A 462 2.33 -13.36 0.84
C ARG A 462 2.11 -14.17 2.11
N GLN A 463 2.89 -15.24 2.29
CA GLN A 463 2.79 -16.12 3.45
C GLN A 463 3.21 -15.43 4.75
N LEU A 464 4.20 -14.53 4.72
CA LEU A 464 4.58 -13.74 5.89
C LEU A 464 3.50 -12.71 6.23
N MET A 465 2.92 -12.01 5.26
CA MET A 465 1.80 -11.09 5.50
C MET A 465 0.61 -11.83 6.13
N SER A 466 0.23 -12.98 5.57
CA SER A 466 -0.86 -13.83 6.07
C SER A 466 -0.57 -14.40 7.46
N GLY A 467 0.65 -14.88 7.71
CA GLY A 467 1.09 -15.35 9.04
C GLY A 467 1.12 -14.24 10.09
N LEU A 468 1.56 -13.03 9.73
CA LEU A 468 1.53 -11.86 10.63
C LEU A 468 0.08 -11.46 10.95
N LEU A 469 -0.79 -11.35 9.93
CA LEU A 469 -2.22 -11.07 10.09
C LEU A 469 -2.88 -12.05 11.09
N LYS A 470 -2.66 -13.35 10.91
CA LYS A 470 -3.19 -14.42 11.79
C LYS A 470 -2.67 -14.31 13.23
N VAL A 471 -1.40 -13.95 13.43
CA VAL A 471 -0.87 -13.69 14.78
C VAL A 471 -1.44 -12.40 15.40
N ALA A 472 -1.73 -11.38 14.59
CA ALA A 472 -2.24 -10.10 15.07
C ALA A 472 -3.69 -10.18 15.59
N LEU A 473 -4.54 -10.91 14.85
CA LEU A 473 -5.98 -11.01 15.07
C LEU A 473 -6.39 -12.23 15.92
N ALA A 474 -5.44 -13.07 16.36
CA ALA A 474 -5.71 -14.18 17.25
C ALA A 474 -6.17 -13.70 18.65
N ASP A 475 -7.10 -14.43 19.26
CA ASP A 475 -7.60 -14.16 20.61
C ASP A 475 -6.45 -14.00 21.63
N PRO A 476 -6.53 -13.03 22.55
CA PRO A 476 -5.65 -12.98 23.71
C PRO A 476 -5.71 -14.32 24.50
N PRO A 477 -4.56 -14.87 24.94
CA PRO A 477 -4.52 -16.15 25.64
C PRO A 477 -5.17 -16.04 27.04
N GLY A 478 -6.46 -16.34 27.09
CA GLY A 478 -7.31 -16.24 28.28
C GLY A 478 -8.79 -15.93 27.99
N SER A 479 -9.14 -15.58 26.75
CA SER A 479 -10.47 -15.07 26.38
C SER A 479 -11.55 -16.14 26.03
N ARG A 480 -11.42 -17.38 26.49
CA ARG A 480 -12.34 -18.50 26.16
C ARG A 480 -12.56 -19.46 27.35
#